data_AF-A0A7X0FTJ4-F1
#
_entry.id   AF-A0A7X0FTJ4-F1
#
_cell.length_a   1.000
_cell.length_b   1.000
_cell.length_c   1.000
_cell.angle_alpha   90.00
_cell.angle_beta   90.00
_cell.angle_gamma   90.00
#
_symmetry.space_group_name_H-M   'P 1'
#
loop_
_entity.id
_entity.type
_entity.pdbx_description
1 polymer ?
#
loop_
_entity_poly.entity_id
_entity_poly.type
_entity_poly.pdbx_seq_one_letter_code
_entity_poly.pdbx_strand_id
1 'polypeptide(L)'
;MSDSRQPYRSHRRRKKSHAGRLGLAGALTGAVGIAAVAGAIVVLRPGTSDRAQSSAPSLASQGDGAAVTSVPAPKAGPPVGFTTPEGYGYSLAAVMAGTSRQPLGATPAPPSGTTYAYADYVLTNSGRRPVLLDFPADLFMPKSRIPSSAQERCMPQAGIPDDMCTLPNHSKITARVGGSKAPVEDGGDTMIPAGASYVVRVASDLPVEEDLSADDLRLYVWNARFTSDRKGVRLAFP
;
A
#
# COMPACT_ATOMS: atom_id res chain seq x y z
N MET A 1 10.54 38.76 -54.80
CA MET A 1 11.70 37.95 -55.22
C MET A 1 12.93 38.46 -54.52
N SER A 2 13.74 37.53 -54.01
CA SER A 2 15.14 37.68 -53.56
C SER A 2 15.39 38.21 -52.14
N ASP A 3 15.58 37.24 -51.24
CA ASP A 3 16.41 37.27 -50.04
C ASP A 3 17.77 37.94 -50.24
N SER A 4 18.30 38.60 -49.19
CA SER A 4 19.61 38.26 -48.60
C SER A 4 19.99 39.07 -47.35
N ARG A 5 20.08 38.33 -46.23
CA ARG A 5 21.18 38.26 -45.24
C ARG A 5 21.64 39.54 -44.53
N GLN A 6 21.40 39.57 -43.22
CA GLN A 6 22.28 40.22 -42.25
C GLN A 6 22.88 39.18 -41.28
N PRO A 7 24.21 39.16 -41.09
CA PRO A 7 24.89 38.31 -40.11
C PRO A 7 25.03 39.05 -38.78
N TYR A 8 24.63 38.43 -37.66
CA TYR A 8 24.98 38.96 -36.33
C TYR A 8 26.05 38.10 -35.65
N ARG A 9 27.08 38.81 -35.19
CA ARG A 9 28.36 38.30 -34.70
C ARG A 9 28.25 37.66 -33.32
N SER A 10 29.13 36.69 -33.14
CA SER A 10 29.42 35.91 -31.95
C SER A 10 30.22 36.71 -30.92
N HIS A 11 29.76 36.73 -29.66
CA HIS A 11 30.57 37.12 -28.50
C HIS A 11 30.64 36.00 -27.46
N ARG A 12 31.78 35.31 -27.57
CA ARG A 12 32.55 34.51 -26.61
C ARG A 12 32.30 34.86 -25.12
N ARG A 13 31.78 33.91 -24.33
CA ARG A 13 32.11 33.83 -22.89
C ARG A 13 32.56 32.41 -22.53
N ARG A 14 33.88 32.31 -22.38
CA ARG A 14 34.68 31.13 -22.05
C ARG A 14 34.56 30.89 -20.54
N LYS A 15 33.93 29.80 -20.10
CA LYS A 15 34.09 29.29 -18.73
C LYS A 15 35.03 28.08 -18.80
N LYS A 16 36.20 28.23 -18.17
CA LYS A 16 37.23 27.20 -18.01
C LYS A 16 36.73 26.17 -17.00
N SER A 17 36.50 24.92 -17.42
CA SER A 17 36.51 23.77 -16.52
C SER A 17 37.92 23.21 -16.51
N HIS A 18 38.58 23.27 -15.35
CA HIS A 18 39.86 22.60 -15.15
C HIS A 18 39.60 21.12 -14.90
N ALA A 19 40.01 20.30 -15.86
CA ALA A 19 40.28 18.89 -15.66
C ALA A 19 41.66 18.76 -15.01
N GLY A 20 41.71 18.19 -13.80
CA GLY A 20 42.94 17.75 -13.14
C GLY A 20 42.94 16.24 -13.01
N ARG A 21 43.87 15.60 -13.73
CA ARG A 21 44.09 14.15 -13.78
C ARG A 21 44.83 13.65 -12.53
N LEU A 22 44.46 12.42 -12.14
CA LEU A 22 45.26 11.28 -11.65
C LEU A 22 46.68 11.53 -11.07
N GLY A 23 46.93 10.92 -9.90
CA GLY A 23 48.28 10.62 -9.40
C GLY A 23 48.24 9.60 -8.25
N LEU A 24 48.85 8.44 -8.47
CA LEU A 24 48.98 7.26 -7.60
C LEU A 24 50.14 7.39 -6.59
N ALA A 25 50.15 6.43 -5.64
CA ALA A 25 51.22 6.01 -4.70
C ALA A 25 51.34 6.82 -3.39
N GLY A 26 51.49 6.25 -2.20
CA GLY A 26 51.64 4.86 -1.75
C GLY A 26 52.29 4.83 -0.35
N ALA A 27 51.84 3.88 0.49
CA ALA A 27 52.50 3.35 1.70
C ALA A 27 52.60 4.31 2.94
N LEU A 28 52.53 3.93 4.22
CA LEU A 28 52.86 2.71 4.96
C LEU A 28 52.13 2.69 6.33
N THR A 29 51.70 1.49 6.74
CA THR A 29 51.65 0.92 8.11
C THR A 29 51.11 1.72 9.31
N GLY A 30 49.99 1.25 9.86
CA GLY A 30 49.60 1.44 11.25
C GLY A 30 48.88 0.19 11.77
N ALA A 31 49.63 -0.72 12.39
CA ALA A 31 49.09 -1.89 13.05
C ALA A 31 48.49 -1.50 14.41
N VAL A 32 47.18 -1.67 14.57
CA VAL A 32 46.53 -1.71 15.89
C VAL A 32 45.75 -3.00 15.95
N GLY A 33 46.28 -3.94 16.74
CA GLY A 33 45.67 -5.23 16.98
C GLY A 33 44.39 -5.07 17.79
N ILE A 34 43.34 -5.76 17.36
CA ILE A 34 42.18 -6.01 18.20
C ILE A 34 42.24 -7.47 18.60
N ALA A 35 42.68 -7.68 19.83
CA ALA A 35 42.63 -8.96 20.51
C ALA A 35 41.17 -9.39 20.69
N ALA A 36 40.91 -10.66 20.44
CA ALA A 36 39.64 -11.32 20.64
C ALA A 36 39.19 -11.27 22.10
N VAL A 37 37.91 -10.99 22.33
CA VAL A 37 37.20 -11.42 23.53
C VAL A 37 35.94 -12.13 23.09
N ALA A 38 35.96 -13.44 23.28
CA ALA A 38 34.81 -14.31 23.19
C ALA A 38 34.01 -14.25 24.50
N GLY A 39 32.68 -14.30 24.39
CA GLY A 39 31.81 -14.80 25.46
C GLY A 39 30.96 -13.76 26.16
N ALA A 40 29.66 -13.76 25.84
CA ALA A 40 28.60 -13.89 26.84
C ALA A 40 27.25 -14.06 26.11
N ILE A 41 26.77 -15.30 26.02
CA ILE A 41 25.35 -15.58 25.78
C ILE A 41 24.65 -15.37 27.13
N VAL A 42 23.79 -14.37 27.22
CA VAL A 42 22.88 -14.19 28.37
C VAL A 42 21.47 -14.57 27.96
N VAL A 43 20.93 -15.49 28.75
CA VAL A 43 19.60 -16.07 28.69
C VAL A 43 18.67 -15.28 29.63
N LEU A 44 17.46 -14.97 29.13
CA LEU A 44 16.18 -14.65 29.80
C LEU A 44 15.92 -13.28 30.48
N ARG A 45 14.90 -12.57 29.92
CA ARG A 45 13.63 -11.96 30.47
C ARG A 45 13.61 -11.41 31.93
N PRO A 46 12.71 -10.48 32.36
CA PRO A 46 11.61 -9.71 31.70
C PRO A 46 11.47 -8.20 32.11
N GLY A 47 10.57 -7.45 31.43
CA GLY A 47 9.68 -6.44 32.06
C GLY A 47 10.07 -4.94 32.11
N THR A 48 9.21 -4.11 31.47
CA THR A 48 8.90 -2.68 31.74
C THR A 48 10.01 -1.64 31.44
N SER A 49 9.80 -0.48 30.82
CA SER A 49 8.60 0.27 30.40
C SER A 49 9.02 1.38 29.40
N ASP A 50 8.11 1.67 28.48
CA ASP A 50 7.82 2.95 27.82
C ASP A 50 8.94 3.93 27.44
N ARG A 51 9.23 3.96 26.13
CA ARG A 51 9.50 5.23 25.44
C ARG A 51 8.85 5.23 24.06
N ALA A 52 7.80 6.05 23.97
CA ALA A 52 7.06 6.47 22.78
C ALA A 52 7.81 6.30 21.45
N GLN A 53 7.37 5.30 20.68
CA GLN A 53 7.55 5.30 19.23
C GLN A 53 6.28 5.87 18.60
N SER A 54 6.44 7.02 17.96
CA SER A 54 5.46 7.59 17.04
C SER A 54 5.18 6.55 15.95
N SER A 55 4.01 5.92 16.02
CA SER A 55 3.57 4.95 15.02
C SER A 55 3.15 5.71 13.77
N ALA A 56 4.00 5.69 12.74
CA ALA A 56 3.58 6.03 11.39
C ALA A 56 2.43 5.09 10.97
N PRO A 57 1.46 5.56 10.16
CA PRO A 57 0.36 4.71 9.70
C PRO A 57 0.92 3.48 8.98
N SER A 58 0.52 2.30 9.43
CA SER A 58 0.90 1.03 8.80
C SER A 58 0.21 0.95 7.44
N LEU A 59 0.99 1.10 6.37
CA LEU A 59 0.56 0.74 5.03
C LEU A 59 0.33 -0.77 5.00
N ALA A 60 -0.90 -1.17 4.70
CA ALA A 60 -1.28 -2.55 4.47
C ALA A 60 -0.46 -3.12 3.30
N SER A 61 0.57 -3.95 3.55
CA SER A 61 1.22 -4.79 2.53
C SER A 61 2.25 -5.74 3.16
N GLN A 62 1.88 -7.02 3.30
CA GLN A 62 2.83 -8.14 3.17
C GLN A 62 2.15 -9.22 2.33
N GLY A 63 2.58 -9.34 1.07
CA GLY A 63 2.10 -10.36 0.14
C GLY A 63 2.82 -11.68 0.35
N ASP A 64 2.18 -12.64 1.01
CA ASP A 64 2.64 -14.03 1.00
C ASP A 64 2.40 -14.66 -0.38
N GLY A 65 3.49 -15.08 -1.03
CA GLY A 65 3.58 -15.69 -2.36
C GLY A 65 3.00 -17.10 -2.49
N ALA A 66 1.79 -17.34 -2.03
CA ALA A 66 1.01 -18.51 -2.43
C ALA A 66 0.55 -18.37 -3.88
N ALA A 67 0.51 -19.47 -4.63
CA ALA A 67 0.03 -19.47 -6.02
C ALA A 67 -1.44 -19.01 -6.09
N VAL A 68 -1.64 -17.72 -6.39
CA VAL A 68 -2.97 -17.12 -6.50
C VAL A 68 -3.71 -17.75 -7.68
N THR A 69 -4.90 -18.31 -7.40
CA THR A 69 -5.76 -18.94 -8.41
C THR A 69 -6.33 -17.91 -9.38
N SER A 70 -6.64 -18.34 -10.60
CA SER A 70 -7.34 -17.49 -11.57
C SER A 70 -8.84 -17.71 -11.45
N VAL A 71 -9.62 -16.63 -11.51
CA VAL A 71 -11.08 -16.63 -11.47
C VAL A 71 -11.66 -15.82 -12.64
N PRO A 72 -12.92 -16.09 -13.05
CA PRO A 72 -13.66 -15.17 -13.93
C PRO A 72 -13.77 -13.77 -13.32
N ALA A 73 -14.05 -12.76 -14.15
CA ALA A 73 -14.34 -11.42 -13.64
C ALA A 73 -15.57 -11.45 -12.73
N PRO A 74 -15.45 -11.03 -11.45
CA PRO A 74 -16.58 -11.03 -10.53
C PRO A 74 -17.59 -9.95 -10.93
N LYS A 75 -18.83 -10.09 -10.46
CA LYS A 75 -19.78 -8.96 -10.47
C LYS A 75 -19.20 -7.88 -9.56
N ALA A 76 -18.92 -6.71 -10.12
CA ALA A 76 -18.38 -5.56 -9.40
C ALA A 76 -19.21 -4.32 -9.72
N GLY A 77 -19.22 -3.35 -8.82
CA GLY A 77 -19.83 -2.05 -9.06
C GLY A 77 -19.07 -1.23 -10.11
N PRO A 78 -19.46 0.03 -10.31
CA PRO A 78 -18.82 0.89 -11.31
C PRO A 78 -17.32 1.08 -11.02
N PRO A 79 -16.44 0.91 -12.02
CA PRO A 79 -15.01 1.14 -11.84
C PRO A 79 -14.71 2.64 -11.66
N VAL A 80 -13.80 2.94 -10.74
CA VAL A 80 -13.30 4.28 -10.46
C VAL A 80 -11.80 4.33 -10.73
N GLY A 81 -11.39 5.29 -11.56
CA GLY A 81 -9.99 5.48 -11.96
C GLY A 81 -9.23 6.38 -10.99
N PHE A 82 -7.99 6.02 -10.69
CA PHE A 82 -7.06 6.80 -9.87
C PHE A 82 -5.72 6.93 -10.59
N THR A 83 -5.06 8.08 -10.41
CA THR A 83 -3.71 8.30 -10.92
C THR A 83 -2.86 8.86 -9.80
N THR A 84 -1.77 8.18 -9.47
CA THR A 84 -0.85 8.64 -8.43
C THR A 84 0.05 9.77 -8.97
N PRO A 85 0.74 10.54 -8.10
CA PRO A 85 1.65 11.60 -8.53
C PRO A 85 2.78 11.11 -9.45
N GLU A 86 3.17 9.83 -9.33
CA GLU A 86 4.17 9.19 -10.19
C GLU A 86 3.63 8.82 -11.58
N GLY A 87 2.33 9.01 -11.82
CA GLY A 87 1.65 8.70 -13.07
C GLY A 87 1.17 7.25 -13.18
N TYR A 88 1.12 6.50 -12.08
CA TYR A 88 0.57 5.15 -12.08
C TYR A 88 -0.96 5.19 -12.15
N GLY A 89 -1.51 4.50 -13.16
CA GLY A 89 -2.94 4.39 -13.37
C GLY A 89 -3.51 3.12 -12.72
N TYR A 90 -4.49 3.32 -11.84
CA TYR A 90 -5.26 2.25 -11.23
C TYR A 90 -6.75 2.40 -11.59
N SER A 91 -7.46 1.28 -11.63
CA SER A 91 -8.92 1.26 -11.63
C SER A 91 -9.38 0.31 -10.54
N LEU A 92 -10.34 0.75 -9.72
CA LEU A 92 -10.91 -0.03 -8.62
C LEU A 92 -12.42 -0.19 -8.76
N ALA A 93 -12.93 -1.37 -8.46
CA ALA A 93 -14.37 -1.64 -8.44
C ALA A 93 -14.73 -2.55 -7.27
N ALA A 94 -15.66 -2.13 -6.40
CA ALA A 94 -16.05 -2.93 -5.24
C ALA A 94 -16.86 -4.17 -5.68
N VAL A 95 -16.61 -5.32 -5.07
CA VAL A 95 -17.23 -6.61 -5.41
C VAL A 95 -18.27 -6.98 -4.37
N MET A 96 -17.86 -7.13 -3.11
CA MET A 96 -18.73 -7.50 -2.01
C MET A 96 -18.13 -7.09 -0.67
N ALA A 97 -18.95 -7.05 0.37
CA ALA A 97 -18.50 -6.92 1.74
C ALA A 97 -19.16 -8.01 2.60
N GLY A 98 -18.60 -8.23 3.78
CA GLY A 98 -19.19 -9.13 4.75
C GLY A 98 -18.31 -9.32 5.97
N THR A 99 -18.63 -10.36 6.73
CA THR A 99 -17.87 -10.75 7.91
C THR A 99 -17.42 -12.21 7.81
N SER A 100 -16.28 -12.51 8.39
CA SER A 100 -15.73 -13.87 8.44
C SER A 100 -14.84 -14.01 9.66
N ARG A 101 -14.79 -15.21 10.25
CA ARG A 101 -13.85 -15.50 11.34
C ARG A 101 -12.40 -15.57 10.86
N GLN A 102 -12.18 -15.77 9.57
CA GLN A 102 -10.86 -15.92 8.94
C GLN A 102 -10.87 -15.31 7.53
N PRO A 103 -11.02 -13.97 7.41
CA PRO A 103 -11.21 -13.33 6.10
C PRO A 103 -9.99 -13.48 5.19
N LEU A 104 -8.78 -13.58 5.77
CA LEU A 104 -7.50 -13.67 5.06
C LEU A 104 -6.72 -14.97 5.38
N GLY A 105 -7.42 -15.99 5.88
CA GLY A 105 -6.84 -17.30 6.19
C GLY A 105 -6.25 -17.37 7.61
N ALA A 106 -4.93 -17.22 7.75
CA ALA A 106 -4.17 -17.44 8.99
C ALA A 106 -4.39 -16.36 10.08
N THR A 107 -5.59 -15.80 10.18
CA THR A 107 -6.00 -14.86 11.23
C THR A 107 -6.34 -15.65 12.51
N PRO A 108 -5.90 -15.20 13.70
CA PRO A 108 -6.36 -15.76 14.97
C PRO A 108 -7.88 -15.78 15.04
N ALA A 109 -8.46 -16.81 15.66
CA ALA A 109 -9.91 -16.85 15.83
C ALA A 109 -10.37 -15.65 16.68
N PRO A 110 -11.44 -14.93 16.27
CA PRO A 110 -11.93 -13.81 17.05
C PRO A 110 -12.59 -14.32 18.35
N PRO A 111 -12.63 -13.51 19.41
CA PRO A 111 -13.41 -13.79 20.62
C PRO A 111 -14.87 -14.15 20.31
N SER A 112 -15.51 -14.91 21.19
CA SER A 112 -16.94 -15.24 21.06
C SER A 112 -17.81 -13.99 20.94
N GLY A 113 -18.80 -14.02 20.04
CA GLY A 113 -19.68 -12.88 19.75
C GLY A 113 -19.03 -11.79 18.87
N THR A 114 -17.85 -12.07 18.31
CA THR A 114 -17.15 -11.15 17.40
C THR A 114 -16.66 -11.87 16.14
N THR A 115 -16.41 -11.08 15.10
CA THR A 115 -15.97 -11.54 13.77
C THR A 115 -14.99 -10.53 13.18
N TYR A 116 -14.44 -10.77 11.99
CA TYR A 116 -13.68 -9.76 11.25
C TYR A 116 -14.49 -9.26 10.06
N ALA A 117 -14.48 -7.93 9.85
CA ALA A 117 -15.09 -7.33 8.68
C ALA A 117 -14.12 -7.44 7.49
N TYR A 118 -14.66 -7.63 6.29
CA TYR A 118 -13.88 -7.60 5.06
C TYR A 118 -14.67 -7.00 3.90
N ALA A 119 -13.94 -6.56 2.87
CA ALA A 119 -14.50 -6.27 1.56
C ALA A 119 -13.56 -6.72 0.46
N ASP A 120 -14.15 -7.15 -0.65
CA ASP A 120 -13.44 -7.51 -1.87
C ASP A 120 -13.62 -6.39 -2.90
N TYR A 121 -12.56 -6.12 -3.64
CA TYR A 121 -12.58 -5.22 -4.79
C TYR A 121 -11.66 -5.74 -5.89
N VAL A 122 -11.96 -5.36 -7.13
CA VAL A 122 -11.05 -5.55 -8.25
C VAL A 122 -10.07 -4.40 -8.28
N LEU A 123 -8.77 -4.70 -8.30
CA LEU A 123 -7.68 -3.78 -8.56
C LEU A 123 -7.10 -4.06 -9.94
N THR A 124 -7.11 -3.07 -10.82
CA THR A 124 -6.61 -3.17 -12.19
C THR A 124 -5.53 -2.13 -12.44
N ASN A 125 -4.39 -2.55 -13.00
CA ASN A 125 -3.45 -1.62 -13.63
C ASN A 125 -4.04 -1.15 -14.96
N SER A 126 -4.54 0.08 -15.00
CA SER A 126 -5.14 0.69 -16.19
C SER A 126 -4.11 1.27 -17.16
N GLY A 127 -2.83 1.25 -16.78
CA GLY A 127 -1.71 1.71 -17.57
C GLY A 127 -1.17 0.68 -18.57
N ARG A 128 -0.23 1.14 -19.41
CA ARG A 128 0.47 0.32 -20.42
C ARG A 128 1.83 -0.21 -19.96
N ARG A 129 2.22 0.09 -18.72
CA ARG A 129 3.49 -0.31 -18.10
C ARG A 129 3.20 -0.97 -16.75
N PRO A 130 4.10 -1.81 -16.23
CA PRO A 130 4.01 -2.25 -14.85
C PRO A 130 3.91 -1.06 -13.89
N VAL A 131 3.08 -1.18 -12.86
CA VAL A 131 2.92 -0.18 -11.78
C VAL A 131 3.11 -0.85 -10.43
N LEU A 132 3.45 -0.07 -9.40
CA LEU A 132 3.60 -0.60 -8.05
C LEU A 132 2.30 -1.28 -7.59
N LEU A 133 2.41 -2.46 -6.99
CA LEU A 133 1.30 -3.06 -6.27
C LEU A 133 1.07 -2.27 -4.98
N ASP A 134 -0.03 -1.54 -4.96
CA ASP A 134 -0.51 -0.78 -3.81
C ASP A 134 -1.99 -1.12 -3.57
N PHE A 135 -2.46 -0.96 -2.34
CA PHE A 135 -3.83 -1.27 -1.92
C PHE A 135 -4.53 0.00 -1.44
N PRO A 136 -5.07 0.82 -2.37
CA PRO A 136 -5.51 2.17 -2.05
C PRO A 136 -6.86 2.27 -1.31
N ALA A 137 -7.59 1.16 -1.23
CA ALA A 137 -8.93 1.13 -0.66
C ALA A 137 -8.92 0.57 0.77
N ASP A 138 -9.58 1.31 1.67
CA ASP A 138 -9.75 0.95 3.07
C ASP A 138 -11.20 0.63 3.40
N LEU A 139 -11.38 -0.24 4.41
CA LEU A 139 -12.66 -0.68 4.90
C LEU A 139 -13.20 0.24 6.00
N PHE A 140 -14.38 0.79 5.79
CA PHE A 140 -15.09 1.63 6.75
C PHE A 140 -16.35 0.95 7.25
N MET A 141 -16.65 1.17 8.53
CA MET A 141 -17.82 0.64 9.21
C MET A 141 -18.40 1.70 10.16
N PRO A 142 -19.68 1.57 10.56
CA PRO A 142 -20.29 2.50 11.52
C PRO A 142 -19.60 2.43 12.87
N LYS A 143 -19.35 3.59 13.47
CA LYS A 143 -18.74 3.71 14.81
C LYS A 143 -19.53 2.95 15.88
N SER A 144 -20.85 2.92 15.74
CA SER A 144 -21.76 2.23 16.67
C SER A 144 -21.65 0.71 16.66
N ARG A 145 -21.00 0.12 15.65
CA ARG A 145 -20.80 -1.33 15.49
C ARG A 145 -19.41 -1.81 15.91
N ILE A 146 -18.62 -0.89 16.45
CA ILE A 146 -17.27 -1.19 16.91
C ILE A 146 -17.33 -1.48 18.41
N PRO A 147 -16.88 -2.68 18.84
CA PRO A 147 -16.80 -3.03 20.24
C PRO A 147 -16.03 -1.98 21.03
N SER A 148 -16.43 -1.72 22.27
CA SER A 148 -15.78 -0.72 23.13
C SER A 148 -14.26 -0.91 23.25
N SER A 149 -13.79 -2.16 23.23
CA SER A 149 -12.36 -2.50 23.24
C SER A 149 -11.57 -2.06 22.00
N ALA A 150 -12.25 -1.77 20.88
CA ALA A 150 -11.65 -1.34 19.62
C ALA A 150 -11.99 0.11 19.25
N GLN A 151 -12.84 0.81 20.01
CA GLN A 151 -13.27 2.17 19.71
C GLN A 151 -12.11 3.18 19.68
N GLU A 152 -11.08 3.02 20.52
CA GLU A 152 -9.89 3.90 20.49
C GLU A 152 -9.07 3.73 19.20
N ARG A 153 -9.26 2.62 18.47
CA ARG A 153 -8.57 2.29 17.22
C ARG A 153 -9.41 2.64 15.99
N CYS A 154 -10.64 3.09 16.19
CA CYS A 154 -11.56 3.55 15.16
C CYS A 154 -11.13 4.95 14.68
N MET A 155 -10.46 5.00 13.54
CA MET A 155 -9.90 6.24 13.00
C MET A 155 -10.87 6.90 12.02
N PRO A 156 -11.40 8.11 12.32
CA PRO A 156 -12.12 8.90 11.33
C PRO A 156 -11.16 9.36 10.23
N GLN A 157 -11.67 9.54 9.01
CA GLN A 157 -10.87 10.01 7.87
C GLN A 157 -11.54 11.18 7.17
N ALA A 158 -10.71 12.07 6.61
CA ALA A 158 -11.19 13.25 5.91
C ALA A 158 -12.05 12.86 4.69
N GLY A 159 -13.19 13.52 4.54
CA GLY A 159 -14.13 13.27 3.44
C GLY A 159 -14.92 11.96 3.54
N ILE A 160 -14.85 11.28 4.68
CA ILE A 160 -15.71 10.14 5.02
C ILE A 160 -16.78 10.62 6.01
N PRO A 161 -18.03 10.11 5.95
CA PRO A 161 -19.05 10.45 6.94
C PRO A 161 -18.59 10.28 8.39
N ASP A 162 -18.94 11.24 9.25
CA ASP A 162 -18.46 11.32 10.63
C ASP A 162 -18.96 10.18 11.53
N ASP A 163 -19.99 9.45 11.12
CA ASP A 163 -20.51 8.26 11.78
C ASP A 163 -19.75 6.97 11.40
N MET A 164 -18.79 7.07 10.48
CA MET A 164 -17.95 5.96 10.05
C MET A 164 -16.50 6.12 10.49
N CYS A 165 -15.78 5.00 10.54
CA CYS A 165 -14.34 4.99 10.69
C CYS A 165 -13.74 3.72 10.09
N THR A 166 -12.42 3.73 9.96
CA THR A 166 -11.63 2.54 9.63
C THR A 166 -10.97 2.03 10.90
N LEU A 167 -11.01 0.71 11.11
CA LEU A 167 -10.11 0.04 12.03
C LEU A 167 -8.77 -0.22 11.32
N PRO A 168 -7.69 -0.54 12.05
CA PRO A 168 -6.51 -1.15 11.44
C PRO A 168 -6.95 -2.33 10.57
N ASN A 169 -6.45 -2.38 9.34
CA ASN A 169 -6.84 -3.37 8.35
C ASN A 169 -5.64 -3.68 7.44
N HIS A 170 -5.69 -4.83 6.78
CA HIS A 170 -4.71 -5.17 5.74
C HIS A 170 -5.37 -5.78 4.51
N SER A 171 -4.67 -5.62 3.38
CA SER A 171 -5.11 -6.08 2.07
C SER A 171 -4.24 -7.22 1.56
N LYS A 172 -4.86 -8.14 0.80
CA LYS A 172 -4.18 -9.23 0.11
C LYS A 172 -4.85 -9.54 -1.22
N ILE A 173 -4.05 -9.88 -2.23
CA ILE A 173 -4.57 -10.47 -3.47
C ILE A 173 -5.09 -11.88 -3.16
N THR A 174 -6.37 -12.11 -3.40
CA THR A 174 -7.02 -13.42 -3.20
C THR A 174 -7.18 -14.19 -4.50
N ALA A 175 -7.28 -13.51 -5.64
CA ALA A 175 -7.42 -14.14 -6.95
C ALA A 175 -6.88 -13.28 -8.09
N ARG A 176 -6.54 -13.90 -9.22
CA ARG A 176 -6.24 -13.24 -10.50
C ARG A 176 -7.48 -13.23 -11.38
N VAL A 177 -7.82 -12.10 -11.96
CA VAL A 177 -9.03 -11.95 -12.78
C VAL A 177 -8.72 -12.27 -14.24
N GLY A 178 -9.53 -13.12 -14.87
CA GLY A 178 -9.49 -13.33 -16.32
C GLY A 178 -8.15 -13.83 -16.85
N GLY A 179 -7.44 -14.67 -16.10
CA GLY A 179 -6.12 -15.17 -16.50
C GLY A 179 -5.00 -14.13 -16.42
N SER A 180 -5.22 -13.04 -15.69
CA SER A 180 -4.20 -12.00 -15.47
C SER A 180 -2.86 -12.59 -15.04
N LYS A 181 -1.78 -11.98 -15.55
CA LYS A 181 -0.41 -12.32 -15.15
C LYS A 181 -0.24 -12.11 -13.64
N ALA A 182 0.56 -12.95 -13.00
CA ALA A 182 0.89 -12.77 -11.59
C ALA A 182 1.65 -11.45 -11.37
N PRO A 183 1.55 -10.84 -10.18
CA PRO A 183 2.46 -9.79 -9.77
C PRO A 183 3.92 -10.24 -9.94
N VAL A 184 4.80 -9.31 -10.25
CA VAL A 184 6.22 -9.58 -10.50
C VAL A 184 7.08 -8.76 -9.54
N GLU A 185 8.11 -9.39 -8.98
CA GLU A 185 9.11 -8.67 -8.19
C GLU A 185 10.09 -7.96 -9.12
N ASP A 186 10.33 -6.67 -8.87
CA ASP A 186 11.30 -5.85 -9.58
C ASP A 186 11.98 -4.89 -8.59
N GLY A 187 13.31 -5.00 -8.42
CA GLY A 187 14.05 -4.10 -7.55
C GLY A 187 13.67 -4.13 -6.06
N GLY A 188 12.96 -5.16 -5.59
CA GLY A 188 12.44 -5.25 -4.22
C GLY A 188 11.02 -4.72 -4.06
N ASP A 189 10.42 -4.22 -5.13
CA ASP A 189 9.01 -3.84 -5.20
C ASP A 189 8.20 -4.92 -5.91
N THR A 190 6.99 -5.19 -5.43
CA THR A 190 6.01 -6.00 -6.14
C THR A 190 5.26 -5.12 -7.15
N MET A 191 5.22 -5.53 -8.41
CA MET A 191 4.63 -4.77 -9.51
C MET A 191 3.43 -5.51 -10.12
N ILE A 192 2.40 -4.74 -10.50
CA ILE A 192 1.25 -5.20 -11.29
C ILE A 192 1.58 -5.06 -12.78
N PRO A 193 1.63 -6.15 -13.58
CA PRO A 193 1.82 -6.07 -15.02
C PRO A 193 0.75 -5.22 -15.72
N ALA A 194 1.11 -4.64 -16.87
CA ALA A 194 0.19 -3.83 -17.66
C ALA A 194 -1.12 -4.57 -17.97
N GLY A 195 -2.26 -3.95 -17.65
CA GLY A 195 -3.60 -4.51 -17.86
C GLY A 195 -4.00 -5.65 -16.93
N ALA A 196 -3.12 -6.10 -16.01
CA ALA A 196 -3.46 -7.15 -15.08
C ALA A 196 -4.49 -6.66 -14.04
N SER A 197 -5.39 -7.57 -13.66
CA SER A 197 -6.47 -7.34 -12.71
C SER A 197 -6.50 -8.43 -11.65
N TYR A 198 -6.74 -8.03 -10.40
CA TYR A 198 -6.75 -8.91 -9.24
C TYR A 198 -7.99 -8.68 -8.40
N VAL A 199 -8.50 -9.74 -7.77
CA VAL A 199 -9.40 -9.59 -6.63
C VAL A 199 -8.53 -9.38 -5.40
N VAL A 200 -8.75 -8.27 -4.72
CA VAL A 200 -8.09 -7.90 -3.48
C VAL A 200 -9.13 -7.93 -2.38
N ARG A 201 -8.78 -8.55 -1.25
CA ARG A 201 -9.55 -8.48 -0.02
C ARG A 201 -8.85 -7.56 0.97
N VAL A 202 -9.57 -6.57 1.47
CA VAL A 202 -9.20 -5.81 2.66
C VAL A 202 -9.99 -6.37 3.85
N ALA A 203 -9.33 -6.58 4.98
CA ALA A 203 -9.99 -7.08 6.19
C ALA A 203 -9.49 -6.37 7.45
N SER A 204 -10.38 -6.18 8.43
CA SER A 204 -10.01 -5.59 9.71
C SER A 204 -9.07 -6.50 10.49
N ASP A 205 -8.10 -5.90 11.17
CA ASP A 205 -7.17 -6.60 12.06
C ASP A 205 -7.79 -6.81 13.45
N LEU A 206 -8.76 -5.98 13.78
CA LEU A 206 -9.50 -6.02 15.03
C LEU A 206 -10.90 -6.61 14.82
N PRO A 207 -11.40 -7.42 15.76
CA PRO A 207 -12.75 -7.94 15.69
C PRO A 207 -13.81 -6.85 15.80
N VAL A 208 -14.94 -7.10 15.16
CA VAL A 208 -16.17 -6.30 15.17
C VAL A 208 -17.33 -7.14 15.73
N GLU A 209 -18.46 -6.50 16.02
CA GLU A 209 -19.68 -7.19 16.45
C GLU A 209 -20.14 -8.19 15.37
N GLU A 210 -20.61 -9.37 15.78
CA GLU A 210 -21.01 -10.45 14.87
C GLU A 210 -22.28 -10.11 14.06
N ASP A 211 -23.11 -9.18 14.53
CA ASP A 211 -24.32 -8.71 13.86
C ASP A 211 -24.08 -7.57 12.86
N LEU A 212 -22.82 -7.19 12.61
CA LEU A 212 -22.47 -6.19 11.60
C LEU A 212 -22.91 -6.64 10.20
N SER A 213 -23.81 -5.87 9.60
CA SER A 213 -24.32 -6.14 8.26
C SER A 213 -23.30 -5.79 7.18
N ALA A 214 -23.28 -6.59 6.10
CA ALA A 214 -22.54 -6.24 4.89
C ALA A 214 -22.98 -4.89 4.31
N ASP A 215 -24.27 -4.54 4.47
CA ASP A 215 -24.85 -3.29 3.99
C ASP A 215 -24.42 -2.07 4.80
N ASP A 216 -23.77 -2.27 5.95
CA ASP A 216 -23.18 -1.19 6.76
C ASP A 216 -21.72 -0.92 6.37
N LEU A 217 -21.07 -1.88 5.74
CA LEU A 217 -19.68 -1.77 5.31
C LEU A 217 -19.55 -0.89 4.08
N ARG A 218 -18.49 -0.09 4.04
CA ARG A 218 -18.17 0.78 2.91
C ARG A 218 -16.70 0.67 2.57
N LEU A 219 -16.41 0.81 1.28
CA LEU A 219 -15.04 0.82 0.79
C LEU A 219 -14.75 2.21 0.23
N TYR A 220 -13.65 2.82 0.69
CA TYR A 220 -13.25 4.15 0.25
C TYR A 220 -11.77 4.21 -0.09
N VAL A 221 -11.44 5.00 -1.10
CA VAL A 221 -10.08 5.46 -1.36
C VAL A 221 -9.97 6.88 -0.81
N TRP A 222 -9.13 7.10 0.20
CA TRP A 222 -9.05 8.40 0.90
C TRP A 222 -7.63 8.94 1.07
N ASN A 223 -6.61 8.10 0.88
CA ASN A 223 -5.23 8.52 1.01
C ASN A 223 -4.93 9.63 -0.02
N ALA A 224 -4.23 10.69 0.43
CA ALA A 224 -3.93 11.87 -0.38
C ALA A 224 -3.08 11.57 -1.63
N ARG A 225 -2.38 10.43 -1.66
CA ARG A 225 -1.68 9.92 -2.85
C ARG A 225 -2.64 9.58 -4.00
N PHE A 226 -3.89 9.23 -3.69
CA PHE A 226 -4.90 8.83 -4.68
C PHE A 226 -6.01 9.87 -4.84
N THR A 227 -6.22 10.72 -3.82
CA THR A 227 -7.27 11.74 -3.79
C THR A 227 -6.65 13.13 -3.58
N SER A 228 -6.56 13.91 -4.66
CA SER A 228 -5.88 15.21 -4.64
C SER A 228 -6.60 16.27 -3.78
N ASP A 229 -7.92 16.17 -3.63
CA ASP A 229 -8.74 17.06 -2.81
C ASP A 229 -8.96 16.54 -1.37
N ARG A 230 -8.31 15.42 -1.01
CA ARG A 230 -8.45 14.73 0.28
C ARG A 230 -9.89 14.36 0.64
N LYS A 231 -10.76 14.22 -0.36
CA LYS A 231 -12.10 13.68 -0.15
C LYS A 231 -12.08 12.19 -0.40
N GLY A 232 -12.58 11.43 0.57
CA GLY A 232 -12.79 10.01 0.39
C GLY A 232 -13.71 9.72 -0.80
N VAL A 233 -13.22 8.89 -1.73
CA VAL A 233 -13.98 8.45 -2.90
C VAL A 233 -14.58 7.09 -2.58
N ARG A 234 -15.92 7.02 -2.52
CA ARG A 234 -16.65 5.78 -2.26
C ARG A 234 -16.58 4.86 -3.47
N LEU A 235 -16.25 3.59 -3.24
CA LEU A 235 -16.44 2.52 -4.21
C LEU A 235 -17.82 1.89 -3.97
N ALA A 236 -18.72 2.02 -4.94
CA ALA A 236 -20.06 1.46 -4.84
C ALA A 236 -20.04 -0.05 -5.10
N PHE A 237 -20.74 -0.81 -4.27
CA PHE A 237 -20.99 -2.25 -4.48
C PHE A 237 -22.03 -2.46 -5.61
N PRO A 238 -22.04 -3.65 -6.27
CA PRO A 238 -22.90 -3.97 -7.41
C PRO A 238 -24.37 -4.25 -7.07
#